data_AF-A0A519VRD5-F1
#
_entry.id   AF-A0A519VRD5-F1
#
_cell.length_a   1.000
_cell.length_b   1.000
_cell.length_c   1.000
_cell.angle_alpha   90.00
_cell.angle_beta   90.00
_cell.angle_gamma   90.00
#
_symmetry.space_group_name_H-M   'P 1'
#
loop_
_entity.id
_entity.type
_entity.pdbx_description
1 polymer ?
#
loop_
_entity_poly.entity_id
_entity_poly.type
_entity_poly.pdbx_seq_one_letter_code
_entity_poly.pdbx_strand_id
1 'polypeptide(L)'
;MPRRIQTTLMGEHGVQTLDDAAHQHRKALFMSVMTPGSLHRFAAQVAENWRAYLRRWEQQVTIVLYLEAEEVLCRAACSWVGLPFEEQDIAPLPRDLSAMIDAFGGVGPRHGKGKLARHRAEKWVGKLVDQVRAGQQYARDDSPLFAVAWFRDLDDRLLPTKMAAVELLNLVRPIIAIARYVVFAAVALHENPQWRARRQSGNPQQAE
;
A
#
# COMPACT_ATOMS: atom_id res chain seq x y z
N MET A 1 -16.35 14.44 -1.30
CA MET A 1 -14.92 14.37 -1.63
C MET A 1 -14.61 15.07 -2.97
N PRO A 2 -13.66 16.03 -3.06
CA PRO A 2 -13.30 16.71 -4.32
C PRO A 2 -12.83 15.77 -5.43
N ARG A 3 -13.23 16.04 -6.69
CA ARG A 3 -12.92 15.16 -7.84
C ARG A 3 -11.42 14.97 -8.09
N ARG A 4 -10.61 16.02 -7.91
CA ARG A 4 -9.15 15.95 -8.12
C ARG A 4 -8.51 14.88 -7.23
N ILE A 5 -8.97 14.76 -5.99
CA ILE A 5 -8.49 13.77 -4.99
C ILE A 5 -8.90 12.35 -5.40
N GLN A 6 -10.13 12.19 -5.91
CA GLN A 6 -10.62 10.90 -6.39
C GLN A 6 -9.82 10.41 -7.61
N THR A 7 -9.50 11.30 -8.55
CA THR A 7 -8.79 10.92 -9.79
C THR A 7 -7.30 10.62 -9.61
N THR A 8 -6.74 10.84 -8.43
CA THR A 8 -5.31 10.59 -8.15
C THR A 8 -5.11 9.74 -6.89
N LEU A 9 -5.50 10.24 -5.72
CA LEU A 9 -5.23 9.59 -4.43
C LEU A 9 -6.23 8.46 -4.14
N MET A 10 -7.52 8.74 -4.01
CA MET A 10 -8.47 7.79 -3.38
C MET A 10 -9.17 6.83 -4.35
N GLY A 11 -9.59 7.35 -5.51
CA GLY A 11 -10.40 6.61 -6.46
C GLY A 11 -11.78 7.17 -6.57
N GLU A 12 -12.32 7.02 -7.76
CA GLU A 12 -13.72 7.32 -8.00
C GLU A 12 -14.55 6.26 -7.28
N HIS A 13 -15.50 6.72 -6.46
CA HIS A 13 -16.49 5.87 -5.78
C HIS A 13 -15.90 4.85 -4.77
N GLY A 14 -14.67 5.08 -4.31
CA GLY A 14 -14.05 4.31 -3.22
C GLY A 14 -14.80 4.41 -1.90
N VAL A 15 -14.45 3.56 -0.94
CA VAL A 15 -15.04 3.55 0.42
C VAL A 15 -15.12 4.94 1.06
N GLN A 16 -14.19 5.84 0.77
CA GLN A 16 -14.14 7.21 1.31
C GLN A 16 -15.24 8.15 0.78
N THR A 17 -16.07 7.68 -0.16
CA THR A 17 -17.16 8.43 -0.79
C THR A 17 -18.55 7.87 -0.47
N LEU A 18 -18.61 6.78 0.29
CA LEU A 18 -19.85 6.14 0.72
C LEU A 18 -20.27 6.68 2.08
N ASP A 19 -21.56 6.61 2.37
CA ASP A 19 -22.16 6.94 3.66
C ASP A 19 -23.00 5.77 4.22
N ASP A 20 -23.35 5.85 5.49
CA ASP A 20 -24.29 4.96 6.19
C ASP A 20 -24.01 3.45 6.00
N ALA A 21 -25.05 2.66 5.71
CA ALA A 21 -24.97 1.20 5.60
C ALA A 21 -24.01 0.76 4.47
N ALA A 22 -24.01 1.47 3.34
CA ALA A 22 -23.11 1.17 2.23
C ALA A 22 -21.64 1.35 2.65
N HIS A 23 -21.34 2.43 3.39
CA HIS A 23 -20.02 2.65 3.96
C HIS A 23 -19.66 1.58 4.99
N GLN A 24 -20.53 1.29 5.96
CA GLN A 24 -20.26 0.31 7.02
C GLN A 24 -19.96 -1.07 6.43
N HIS A 25 -20.75 -1.51 5.46
CA HIS A 25 -20.56 -2.80 4.78
C HIS A 25 -19.24 -2.84 4.00
N ARG A 26 -18.94 -1.79 3.22
CA ARG A 26 -17.66 -1.70 2.52
C ARG A 26 -16.48 -1.59 3.49
N LYS A 27 -16.63 -0.90 4.62
CA LYS A 27 -15.59 -0.76 5.63
C LYS A 27 -15.32 -2.08 6.36
N ALA A 28 -16.35 -2.89 6.57
CA ALA A 28 -16.21 -4.22 7.18
C ALA A 28 -15.27 -5.13 6.36
N LEU A 29 -15.28 -5.03 5.02
CA LEU A 29 -14.29 -5.69 4.15
C LEU A 29 -12.85 -5.30 4.55
N PHE A 30 -12.55 -4.01 4.69
CA PHE A 30 -11.20 -3.57 5.10
C PHE A 30 -10.84 -4.08 6.50
N MET A 31 -11.79 -4.07 7.44
CA MET A 31 -11.53 -4.54 8.79
C MET A 31 -11.33 -6.06 8.85
N SER A 32 -11.99 -6.83 7.97
CA SER A 32 -11.86 -8.28 7.92
C SER A 32 -10.43 -8.75 7.59
N VAL A 33 -9.65 -7.93 6.88
CA VAL A 33 -8.26 -8.24 6.51
C VAL A 33 -7.22 -7.60 7.43
N MET A 34 -7.64 -6.71 8.34
CA MET A 34 -6.79 -6.02 9.32
C MET A 34 -6.81 -6.68 10.70
N THR A 35 -6.93 -8.01 10.75
CA THR A 35 -6.88 -8.77 12.01
C THR A 35 -5.49 -8.71 12.65
N PRO A 36 -5.37 -8.87 13.99
CA PRO A 36 -4.07 -8.89 14.66
C PRO A 36 -3.08 -9.90 14.04
N GLY A 37 -3.55 -11.09 13.68
CA GLY A 37 -2.72 -12.10 13.02
C GLY A 37 -2.25 -11.69 11.62
N SER A 38 -3.13 -11.05 10.84
CA SER A 38 -2.80 -10.51 9.51
C SER A 38 -1.74 -9.40 9.62
N LEU A 39 -1.93 -8.47 10.55
CA LEU A 39 -1.00 -7.36 10.80
C LEU A 39 0.35 -7.85 11.33
N HIS A 40 0.36 -8.89 12.18
CA HIS A 40 1.60 -9.51 12.64
C HIS A 40 2.39 -10.14 11.49
N ARG A 41 1.73 -10.88 10.59
CA ARG A 41 2.37 -11.43 9.37
C ARG A 41 2.91 -10.32 8.49
N PHE A 42 2.13 -9.25 8.27
CA PHE A 42 2.58 -8.10 7.49
C PHE A 42 3.83 -7.44 8.11
N ALA A 43 3.84 -7.21 9.42
CA ALA A 43 4.99 -6.63 10.12
C ALA A 43 6.25 -7.52 10.00
N ALA A 44 6.08 -8.85 10.08
CA ALA A 44 7.17 -9.79 9.85
C ALA A 44 7.73 -9.70 8.42
N GLN A 45 6.86 -9.60 7.41
CA GLN A 45 7.26 -9.42 6.01
C GLN A 45 7.99 -8.10 5.77
N VAL A 46 7.53 -7.00 6.40
CA VAL A 46 8.25 -5.72 6.37
C VAL A 46 9.65 -5.89 6.94
N ALA A 47 9.79 -6.50 8.12
CA ALA A 47 11.09 -6.73 8.75
C ALA A 47 12.02 -7.60 7.91
N GLU A 48 11.50 -8.65 7.26
CA GLU A 48 12.26 -9.50 6.35
C GLU A 48 12.77 -8.71 5.12
N ASN A 49 11.91 -7.91 4.49
CA ASN A 49 12.30 -7.09 3.35
C ASN A 49 13.35 -6.05 3.72
N TRP A 50 13.24 -5.39 4.88
CA TRP A 50 14.30 -4.50 5.39
C TRP A 50 15.64 -5.22 5.51
N ARG A 51 15.67 -6.43 6.10
CA ARG A 51 16.91 -7.23 6.21
C ARG A 51 17.49 -7.59 4.84
N ALA A 52 16.63 -7.92 3.86
CA ALA A 52 17.08 -8.22 2.51
C ALA A 52 17.70 -7.00 1.82
N TYR A 53 17.06 -5.84 1.95
CA TYR A 53 17.56 -4.59 1.37
C TYR A 53 18.82 -4.08 2.07
N LEU A 54 18.97 -4.25 3.39
CA LEU A 54 20.19 -3.91 4.12
C LEU A 54 21.42 -4.61 3.52
N ARG A 55 21.33 -5.91 3.22
CA ARG A 55 22.41 -6.68 2.56
C ARG A 55 22.78 -6.12 1.18
N ARG A 56 21.80 -5.59 0.44
CA ARG A 56 22.03 -4.93 -0.85
C ARG A 56 22.71 -3.57 -0.66
N TRP A 57 22.32 -2.80 0.36
CA TRP A 57 22.87 -1.47 0.62
C TRP A 57 24.30 -1.49 1.13
N GLU A 58 24.73 -2.56 1.81
CA GLU A 58 26.12 -2.76 2.22
C GLU A 58 27.11 -2.71 1.03
N GLN A 59 26.64 -3.02 -0.17
CA GLN A 59 27.43 -2.99 -1.41
C GLN A 59 27.33 -1.64 -2.15
N GLN A 60 26.59 -0.67 -1.61
CA GLN A 60 26.34 0.62 -2.26
C GLN A 60 27.00 1.76 -1.49
N VAL A 61 27.60 2.70 -2.22
CA VAL A 61 28.24 3.88 -1.62
C VAL A 61 27.21 4.83 -1.01
N THR A 62 26.08 4.99 -1.69
CA THR A 62 25.01 5.92 -1.29
C THR A 62 23.67 5.32 -1.66
N ILE A 63 22.68 5.54 -0.78
CA ILE A 63 21.27 5.21 -1.04
C ILE A 63 20.39 6.43 -0.78
N VAL A 64 19.22 6.47 -1.42
CA VAL A 64 18.18 7.45 -1.11
C VAL A 64 17.11 6.76 -0.27
N LEU A 65 17.19 6.91 1.05
CA LEU A 65 16.33 6.19 2.01
C LEU A 65 14.83 6.30 1.70
N TYR A 66 14.36 7.44 1.19
CA TYR A 66 12.97 7.62 0.80
C TYR A 66 12.53 6.61 -0.28
N LEU A 67 13.30 6.51 -1.37
CA LEU A 67 12.99 5.63 -2.50
C LEU A 67 13.13 4.17 -2.10
N GLU A 68 14.18 3.86 -1.35
CA GLU A 68 14.43 2.53 -0.83
C GLU A 68 13.32 2.05 0.12
N ALA A 69 12.83 2.94 0.99
CA ALA A 69 11.70 2.64 1.88
C ALA A 69 10.41 2.41 1.08
N GLU A 70 10.14 3.19 0.02
CA GLU A 70 8.99 2.96 -0.86
C GLU A 70 9.05 1.56 -1.50
N GLU A 71 10.22 1.13 -1.96
CA GLU A 71 10.40 -0.22 -2.52
C GLU A 71 10.15 -1.32 -1.47
N VAL A 72 10.82 -1.24 -0.31
CA VAL A 72 10.69 -2.23 0.79
C VAL A 72 9.22 -2.39 1.21
N LEU A 73 8.53 -1.26 1.41
CA LEU A 73 7.13 -1.23 1.82
C LEU A 73 6.21 -1.74 0.72
N CYS A 74 6.47 -1.40 -0.55
CA CYS A 74 5.71 -1.91 -1.68
C CYS A 74 5.80 -3.44 -1.78
N ARG A 75 7.02 -4.00 -1.63
CA ARG A 75 7.24 -5.45 -1.64
C ARG A 75 6.43 -6.15 -0.56
N ALA A 76 6.47 -5.62 0.67
CA ALA A 76 5.72 -6.20 1.79
C ALA A 76 4.21 -6.08 1.57
N ALA A 77 3.74 -4.91 1.11
CA ALA A 77 2.32 -4.67 0.85
C ALA A 77 1.76 -5.60 -0.23
N CYS A 78 2.48 -5.79 -1.33
CA CYS A 78 2.02 -6.68 -2.42
C CYS A 78 1.95 -8.13 -1.94
N SER A 79 2.97 -8.61 -1.23
CA SER A 79 2.98 -9.97 -0.66
C SER A 79 1.85 -10.18 0.36
N TRP A 80 1.60 -9.18 1.21
CA TRP A 80 0.49 -9.22 2.18
C TRP A 80 -0.87 -9.23 1.50
N VAL A 81 -1.08 -8.36 0.52
CA VAL A 81 -2.33 -8.30 -0.27
C VAL A 81 -2.55 -9.56 -1.11
N GLY A 82 -1.47 -10.27 -1.45
CA GLY A 82 -1.52 -11.44 -2.34
C GLY A 82 -1.39 -11.09 -3.81
N LEU A 83 -0.86 -9.90 -4.13
CA LEU A 83 -0.53 -9.54 -5.52
C LEU A 83 0.77 -10.26 -5.92
N PRO A 84 0.80 -10.93 -7.09
CA PRO A 84 1.99 -11.65 -7.55
C PRO A 84 3.16 -10.68 -7.68
N PHE A 85 4.30 -11.05 -7.08
CA PHE A 85 5.51 -10.25 -7.09
C PHE A 85 6.49 -10.70 -8.19
N GLU A 86 6.09 -10.58 -9.47
CA GLU A 86 7.04 -10.75 -10.58
C GLU A 86 7.84 -9.46 -10.80
N GLU A 87 9.16 -9.58 -10.89
CA GLU A 87 10.08 -8.43 -10.91
C GLU A 87 9.83 -7.48 -12.11
N GLN A 88 9.37 -8.03 -13.23
CA GLN A 88 9.02 -7.31 -14.45
C GLN A 88 7.75 -6.44 -14.33
N ASP A 89 6.77 -6.86 -13.51
CA ASP A 89 5.47 -6.18 -13.41
C ASP A 89 5.46 -5.09 -12.32
N ILE A 90 6.38 -5.15 -11.36
CA ILE A 90 6.38 -4.26 -10.18
C ILE A 90 7.48 -3.21 -10.17
N ALA A 91 8.49 -3.32 -11.03
CA ALA A 91 9.47 -2.25 -11.20
C ALA A 91 8.85 -0.83 -11.32
N PRO A 92 7.67 -0.62 -11.97
CA PRO A 92 7.02 0.69 -11.98
C PRO A 92 6.09 0.97 -10.79
N LEU A 93 5.62 -0.05 -10.06
CA LEU A 93 4.51 0.10 -9.10
C LEU A 93 4.83 1.00 -7.90
N PRO A 94 5.99 0.92 -7.22
CA PRO A 94 6.32 1.88 -6.16
C PRO A 94 6.28 3.33 -6.66
N ARG A 95 6.79 3.57 -7.88
CA ARG A 95 6.80 4.90 -8.51
C ARG A 95 5.39 5.38 -8.84
N ASP A 96 4.53 4.49 -9.35
CA ASP A 96 3.14 4.81 -9.67
C ASP A 96 2.35 5.16 -8.39
N LEU A 97 2.51 4.36 -7.34
CA LEU A 97 1.87 4.60 -6.06
C LEU A 97 2.40 5.89 -5.39
N SER A 98 3.69 6.16 -5.49
CA SER A 98 4.29 7.43 -5.03
C SER A 98 3.72 8.63 -5.78
N ALA A 99 3.64 8.54 -7.12
CA ALA A 99 3.08 9.59 -7.98
C ALA A 99 1.60 9.86 -7.67
N MET A 100 0.82 8.83 -7.34
CA MET A 100 -0.58 8.99 -6.89
C MET A 100 -0.66 9.80 -5.60
N ILE A 101 0.25 9.58 -4.65
CA ILE A 101 0.27 10.30 -3.38
C ILE A 101 0.73 11.75 -3.59
N ASP A 102 1.80 11.96 -4.34
CA ASP A 102 2.34 13.29 -4.63
C ASP A 102 1.34 14.18 -5.40
N ALA A 103 0.54 13.58 -6.27
CA ALA A 103 -0.44 14.28 -7.11
C ALA A 103 -1.67 14.81 -6.37
N PHE A 104 -1.88 14.45 -5.09
CA PHE A 104 -2.99 14.95 -4.29
C PHE A 104 -2.89 16.47 -4.05
N GLY A 105 -1.68 16.94 -3.69
CA GLY A 105 -1.40 18.37 -3.47
C GLY A 105 -0.75 19.05 -4.69
N GLY A 106 -0.39 18.28 -5.72
CA GLY A 106 0.26 18.79 -6.93
C GLY A 106 -0.72 19.43 -7.92
N VAL A 107 -0.26 20.49 -8.61
CA VAL A 107 -0.93 21.10 -9.77
C VAL A 107 -0.17 20.80 -11.06
N GLY A 108 -0.84 20.91 -12.21
CA GLY A 108 -0.22 20.79 -13.53
C GLY A 108 0.42 19.40 -13.80
N PRO A 109 1.68 19.32 -14.27
CA PRO A 109 2.32 18.05 -14.65
C PRO A 109 2.35 16.99 -13.54
N ARG A 110 2.50 17.40 -12.27
CA ARG A 110 2.50 16.49 -11.12
C ARG A 110 1.15 15.79 -10.97
N HIS A 111 0.06 16.55 -11.13
CA HIS A 111 -1.29 16.00 -11.11
C HIS A 111 -1.53 15.01 -12.26
N GLY A 112 -1.09 15.38 -13.48
CA GLY A 112 -1.19 14.51 -14.66
C GLY A 112 -0.45 13.19 -14.50
N LYS A 113 0.77 13.21 -13.95
CA LYS A 113 1.54 11.99 -13.64
C LYS A 113 0.79 11.05 -12.69
N GLY A 114 0.19 11.59 -11.62
CA GLY A 114 -0.59 10.78 -10.69
C GLY A 114 -1.84 10.16 -11.30
N LYS A 115 -2.53 10.87 -12.21
CA LYS A 115 -3.68 10.30 -12.94
C LYS A 115 -3.27 9.13 -13.84
N LEU A 116 -2.17 9.28 -14.58
CA LEU A 116 -1.65 8.22 -15.44
C LEU A 116 -1.19 7.01 -14.64
N ALA A 117 -0.47 7.24 -13.53
CA ALA A 117 -0.06 6.20 -12.61
C ALA A 117 -1.26 5.43 -12.04
N ARG A 118 -2.29 6.16 -11.60
CA ARG A 118 -3.53 5.57 -11.13
C ARG A 118 -4.18 4.67 -12.17
N HIS A 119 -4.32 5.16 -13.40
CA HIS A 119 -4.92 4.39 -14.49
C HIS A 119 -4.14 3.09 -14.77
N ARG A 120 -2.79 3.16 -14.78
CA ARG A 120 -1.95 1.95 -14.95
C ARG A 120 -2.14 0.96 -13.81
N ALA A 121 -2.09 1.44 -12.56
CA ALA A 121 -2.24 0.60 -11.38
C ALA A 121 -3.63 -0.06 -11.32
N GLU A 122 -4.71 0.70 -11.56
CA GLU A 122 -6.08 0.17 -11.58
C GLU A 122 -6.26 -0.87 -12.69
N LYS A 123 -5.68 -0.64 -13.88
CA LYS A 123 -5.75 -1.60 -14.98
C LYS A 123 -5.03 -2.91 -14.65
N TRP A 124 -3.84 -2.82 -14.06
CA TRP A 124 -3.06 -4.00 -13.68
C TRP A 124 -3.75 -4.80 -12.57
N VAL A 125 -4.16 -4.15 -11.47
CA VAL A 125 -4.87 -4.82 -10.37
C VAL A 125 -6.23 -5.35 -10.85
N GLY A 126 -6.93 -4.63 -11.73
CA GLY A 126 -8.19 -5.10 -12.30
C GLY A 126 -8.03 -6.40 -13.08
N LYS A 127 -6.97 -6.51 -13.91
CA LYS A 127 -6.65 -7.76 -14.63
C LYS A 127 -6.43 -8.93 -13.65
N LEU A 128 -5.73 -8.69 -12.53
CA LEU A 128 -5.52 -9.71 -11.51
C LEU A 128 -6.84 -10.15 -10.85
N VAL A 129 -7.73 -9.21 -10.54
CA VAL A 129 -9.07 -9.52 -10.01
C VAL A 129 -9.85 -10.40 -10.98
N ASP A 130 -9.84 -10.07 -12.28
CA ASP A 130 -10.53 -10.86 -13.31
C ASP A 130 -9.94 -12.27 -13.40
N GLN A 131 -8.60 -12.40 -13.36
CA GLN A 131 -7.92 -13.70 -13.39
C GLN A 131 -8.26 -14.56 -12.17
N VAL A 132 -8.34 -13.97 -10.97
CA VAL A 132 -8.76 -14.67 -9.75
C VAL A 132 -10.20 -15.15 -9.88
N ARG A 133 -11.11 -14.27 -10.35
CA ARG A 133 -12.52 -14.62 -10.58
C ARG A 133 -12.72 -15.72 -11.63
N ALA A 134 -11.84 -15.76 -12.63
CA ALA A 134 -11.83 -16.78 -13.67
C ALA A 134 -11.11 -18.08 -13.26
N GLY A 135 -10.54 -18.16 -12.05
CA GLY A 135 -9.77 -19.32 -11.59
C GLY A 135 -8.40 -19.49 -12.29
N GLN A 136 -7.93 -18.46 -12.99
CA GLN A 136 -6.66 -18.46 -13.72
C GLN A 136 -5.46 -18.07 -12.85
N GLN A 137 -5.72 -17.38 -11.73
CA GLN A 137 -4.72 -16.98 -10.76
C GLN A 137 -5.19 -17.43 -9.37
N TYR A 138 -4.34 -18.16 -8.65
CA TYR A 138 -4.62 -18.49 -7.26
C TYR A 138 -4.45 -17.24 -6.38
N ALA A 139 -5.49 -16.92 -5.61
CA ALA A 139 -5.42 -15.97 -4.51
C ALA A 139 -5.59 -16.75 -3.21
N ARG A 140 -4.66 -16.59 -2.27
CA ARG A 140 -4.76 -17.20 -0.94
C ARG A 140 -6.06 -16.75 -0.26
N ASP A 141 -6.80 -17.68 0.32
CA ASP A 141 -8.09 -17.42 0.98
C ASP A 141 -8.01 -16.35 2.08
N ASP A 142 -6.86 -16.27 2.76
CA ASP A 142 -6.60 -15.31 3.84
C ASP A 142 -6.07 -13.94 3.34
N SER A 143 -5.99 -13.74 2.03
CA SER A 143 -5.41 -12.53 1.43
C SER A 143 -6.46 -11.45 1.17
N PRO A 144 -6.08 -10.17 1.26
CA PRO A 144 -6.93 -9.09 0.81
C PRO A 144 -7.37 -9.16 -0.65
N LEU A 145 -6.53 -9.70 -1.56
CA LEU A 145 -6.91 -9.95 -2.95
C LEU A 145 -8.13 -10.87 -3.03
N PHE A 146 -8.11 -12.00 -2.33
CA PHE A 146 -9.24 -12.93 -2.30
C PHE A 146 -10.49 -12.27 -1.70
N ALA A 147 -10.34 -11.63 -0.54
CA ALA A 147 -11.46 -10.96 0.16
C ALA A 147 -12.14 -9.90 -0.72
N VAL A 148 -11.37 -9.07 -1.42
CA VAL A 148 -11.92 -8.01 -2.29
C VAL A 148 -12.47 -8.59 -3.61
N ALA A 149 -11.81 -9.58 -4.21
CA ALA A 149 -12.26 -10.20 -5.45
C ALA A 149 -13.65 -10.84 -5.30
N TRP A 150 -13.93 -11.42 -4.14
CA TRP A 150 -15.18 -12.14 -3.85
C TRP A 150 -16.14 -11.38 -2.93
N PHE A 151 -15.82 -10.13 -2.57
CA PHE A 151 -16.72 -9.30 -1.77
C PHE A 151 -18.04 -9.04 -2.50
N ARG A 152 -19.15 -9.26 -1.79
CA ARG A 152 -20.50 -8.94 -2.24
C ARG A 152 -21.04 -7.74 -1.50
N ASP A 153 -21.64 -6.81 -2.24
CA ASP A 153 -22.28 -5.62 -1.68
C ASP A 153 -23.63 -5.94 -1.01
N LEU A 154 -24.38 -4.90 -0.64
CA LEU A 154 -25.67 -5.03 0.04
C LEU A 154 -26.75 -5.70 -0.85
N ASP A 155 -26.57 -5.70 -2.17
CA ASP A 155 -27.46 -6.34 -3.14
C ASP A 155 -26.97 -7.75 -3.52
N ASP A 156 -26.04 -8.32 -2.75
CA ASP A 156 -25.37 -9.60 -3.00
C ASP A 156 -24.59 -9.63 -4.33
N ARG A 157 -24.15 -8.48 -4.85
CA ARG A 157 -23.41 -8.39 -6.12
C ARG A 157 -21.92 -8.25 -5.87
N LEU A 158 -21.13 -8.94 -6.69
CA LEU A 158 -19.69 -8.72 -6.71
C LEU A 158 -19.37 -7.28 -7.12
N LEU A 159 -18.34 -6.69 -6.51
CA LEU A 159 -17.86 -5.39 -6.95
C LEU A 159 -17.43 -5.44 -8.43
N PRO A 160 -17.77 -4.43 -9.24
CA PRO A 160 -17.19 -4.29 -10.56
C PRO A 160 -15.65 -4.33 -10.48
N THR A 161 -14.99 -4.93 -11.47
CA THR A 161 -13.53 -5.12 -11.46
C THR A 161 -12.76 -3.83 -11.19
N LYS A 162 -13.17 -2.72 -11.82
CA LYS A 162 -12.57 -1.39 -11.56
C LYS A 162 -12.67 -0.99 -10.09
N MET A 163 -13.81 -1.27 -9.44
CA MET A 163 -14.02 -0.96 -8.03
C MET A 163 -13.17 -1.86 -7.12
N ALA A 164 -13.11 -3.16 -7.39
CA ALA A 164 -12.24 -4.08 -6.67
C ALA A 164 -10.76 -3.62 -6.74
N ALA A 165 -10.31 -3.18 -7.92
CA ALA A 165 -8.97 -2.63 -8.10
C ALA A 165 -8.74 -1.36 -7.27
N VAL A 166 -9.70 -0.43 -7.25
CA VAL A 166 -9.63 0.78 -6.42
C VAL A 166 -9.49 0.44 -4.93
N GLU A 167 -10.27 -0.52 -4.43
CA GLU A 167 -10.22 -0.88 -3.00
C GLU A 167 -8.93 -1.61 -2.61
N LEU A 168 -8.40 -2.47 -3.50
CA LEU A 168 -7.07 -3.08 -3.30
C LEU A 168 -5.96 -2.02 -3.28
N LEU A 169 -6.02 -1.03 -4.18
CA LEU A 169 -5.08 0.09 -4.15
C LEU A 169 -5.24 0.97 -2.90
N ASN A 170 -6.44 1.02 -2.33
CA ASN A 170 -6.67 1.68 -1.04
C ASN A 170 -6.05 0.93 0.15
N LEU A 171 -5.71 -0.35 0.02
CA LEU A 171 -4.91 -1.09 1.00
C LEU A 171 -3.41 -0.88 0.80
N VAL A 172 -2.95 -0.94 -0.45
CA VAL A 172 -1.50 -0.89 -0.77
C VAL A 172 -0.92 0.51 -0.70
N ARG A 173 -1.61 1.51 -1.27
CA ARG A 173 -1.08 2.88 -1.40
C ARG A 173 -0.73 3.52 -0.04
N PRO A 174 -1.58 3.44 1.01
CA PRO A 174 -1.25 4.05 2.30
C PRO A 174 0.00 3.45 2.95
N ILE A 175 0.29 2.18 2.69
CA ILE A 175 1.50 1.51 3.21
C ILE A 175 2.76 2.19 2.64
N ILE A 176 2.77 2.51 1.35
CA ILE A 176 3.92 3.20 0.74
C ILE A 176 4.07 4.63 1.28
N ALA A 177 2.97 5.30 1.62
CA ALA A 177 3.03 6.63 2.24
C ALA A 177 3.81 6.63 3.58
N ILE A 178 3.95 5.48 4.24
CA ILE A 178 4.76 5.31 5.46
C ILE A 178 6.25 5.59 5.20
N ALA A 179 6.73 5.50 3.96
CA ALA A 179 8.12 5.86 3.61
C ALA A 179 8.49 7.29 4.06
N ARG A 180 7.54 8.24 4.04
CA ARG A 180 7.77 9.60 4.58
C ARG A 180 8.04 9.57 6.09
N TYR A 181 7.28 8.79 6.84
CA TYR A 181 7.50 8.62 8.28
C TYR A 181 8.82 7.91 8.59
N VAL A 182 9.25 6.95 7.77
CA VAL A 182 10.57 6.32 7.90
C VAL A 182 11.68 7.36 7.76
N VAL A 183 11.60 8.23 6.75
CA VAL A 183 12.59 9.30 6.54
C VAL A 183 12.54 10.32 7.68
N PHE A 184 11.35 10.74 8.12
CA PHE A 184 11.23 11.64 9.27
C PHE A 184 11.83 11.04 10.55
N ALA A 185 11.61 9.75 10.81
CA ALA A 185 12.22 9.06 11.93
C ALA A 185 13.75 9.03 11.81
N ALA A 186 14.30 8.80 10.61
CA ALA A 186 15.74 8.83 10.37
C ALA A 186 16.34 10.22 10.59
N VAL A 187 15.70 11.28 10.08
CA VAL A 187 16.10 12.68 10.31
C VAL A 187 16.06 13.00 11.80
N ALA A 188 14.97 12.66 12.50
CA ALA A 188 14.85 12.90 13.94
C ALA A 188 15.96 12.22 14.75
N LEU A 189 16.31 10.96 14.41
CA LEU A 189 17.41 10.21 15.04
C LEU A 189 18.82 10.70 14.65
N HIS A 190 18.93 11.45 13.55
CA HIS A 190 20.18 12.10 13.15
C HIS A 190 20.36 13.44 13.88
N GLU A 191 19.31 14.26 13.93
CA GLU A 191 19.31 15.58 14.57
C GLU A 191 19.26 15.49 16.11
N ASN A 192 18.82 14.37 16.68
CA ASN A 192 18.71 14.17 18.12
C ASN A 192 19.43 12.89 18.60
N PRO A 193 20.77 12.87 18.66
CA PRO A 193 21.57 11.68 19.00
C PRO A 193 21.25 11.07 20.37
N GLN A 194 20.73 11.85 21.32
CA GLN A 194 20.31 11.39 22.64
C GLN A 194 19.23 10.29 22.56
N TRP A 195 18.34 10.36 21.58
CA TRP A 195 17.31 9.34 21.36
C TRP A 195 17.87 8.07 20.74
N ARG A 196 18.93 8.18 19.93
CA ARG A 196 19.66 7.03 19.38
C ARG A 196 20.32 6.23 20.52
N ALA A 197 21.00 6.91 21.43
CA ALA A 197 21.65 6.28 22.58
C ALA A 197 20.65 5.56 23.50
N ARG A 198 19.50 6.19 23.78
CA ARG A 198 18.41 5.58 24.57
C ARG A 198 17.81 4.33 23.92
N ARG A 199 17.68 4.30 22.59
CA ARG A 199 17.18 3.10 21.90
C ARG A 199 18.20 1.95 21.89
N GLN A 200 19.49 2.26 21.85
CA GLN A 200 20.56 1.24 21.90
C GLN A 200 20.71 0.60 23.28
N SER A 201 20.39 1.32 24.36
CA SER A 201 20.42 0.78 25.73
C SER A 201 19.22 -0.11 26.07
N GLY A 202 18.25 -0.25 25.16
CA GLY A 202 17.19 -1.26 25.24
C GLY A 202 16.15 -1.03 26.34
N ASN A 203 16.04 0.17 26.93
CA ASN A 203 15.09 0.42 28.02
C ASN A 203 13.67 0.70 27.46
N PRO A 204 12.70 -0.23 27.54
CA PRO A 204 11.41 -0.11 26.85
C PRO A 204 10.44 0.89 27.48
N GLN A 205 10.73 1.38 28.69
CA GLN A 205 9.83 2.23 29.49
C GLN A 205 9.92 3.74 29.18
N GLN A 206 10.71 4.17 28.19
CA GLN A 206 10.94 5.60 27.91
C GLN A 206 10.59 5.99 26.46
N ALA A 207 9.73 5.21 25.80
CA ALA A 207 9.35 5.39 24.41
C ALA A 207 7.97 6.04 24.19
N GLU A 208 7.47 6.79 25.19
CA GLU A 208 6.35 7.73 25.02
C GLU A 208 6.85 9.18 24.90
#